data_AF-A6QA76-F1
#
_entry.id   AF-A6QA76-F1
#
_cell.length_a   1.000
_cell.length_b   1.000
_cell.length_c   1.000
_cell.angle_alpha   90.00
_cell.angle_beta   90.00
_cell.angle_gamma   90.00
#
_symmetry.space_group_name_H-M   'P 1'
#
loop_
_entity.id
_entity.type
_entity.pdbx_description
1 polymer ?
#
loop_
_entity_poly.entity_id
_entity_poly.type
_entity_poly.pdbx_seq_one_letter_code
_entity_poly.pdbx_strand_id
1 'polypeptide(L)' 'MEIHLVGESIKFMILGMLIVFTFLIILVELMKLQAKIINKYFPEKEPAAPAPTPTQDSDEESRRTAAIIAAVTEFRKK' A
#
# COMPACT_ATOMS: atom_id res chain seq x y z
N MET A 1 -52.68 4.90 -24.19
CA MET A 1 -52.67 4.74 -22.73
C MET A 1 -51.48 3.85 -22.34
N GLU A 2 -50.24 4.25 -22.70
CA GLU A 2 -49.06 3.35 -22.64
C GLU A 2 -47.84 3.97 -21.92
N ILE A 3 -47.88 5.28 -21.66
CA ILE A 3 -46.81 6.03 -20.96
C ILE A 3 -46.60 5.50 -19.53
N HIS A 4 -47.62 4.88 -18.93
CA HIS A 4 -47.55 4.33 -17.58
C HIS A 4 -46.57 3.15 -17.45
N LEU A 5 -46.50 2.24 -18.44
CA LEU A 5 -45.69 1.03 -18.33
C LEU A 5 -44.19 1.31 -18.46
N VAL A 6 -43.79 2.14 -19.44
CA VAL A 6 -42.38 2.49 -19.64
C VAL A 6 -41.87 3.33 -18.47
N GLY A 7 -42.67 4.30 -17.99
CA GLY A 7 -42.32 5.10 -16.82
C GLY A 7 -42.17 4.26 -15.54
N GLU A 8 -43.00 3.24 -15.37
CA GLU A 8 -42.93 2.30 -14.24
C GLU A 8 -41.73 1.36 -14.33
N SER A 9 -41.39 0.89 -15.53
CA SER A 9 -40.19 0.08 -15.80
C SER A 9 -38.90 0.82 -15.44
N ILE A 10 -38.82 2.12 -15.77
CA ILE A 10 -37.67 2.97 -15.43
C ILE A 10 -37.54 3.14 -13.91
N LYS A 11 -38.65 3.28 -13.18
CA LYS A 11 -38.64 3.33 -11.70
C LYS A 11 -38.08 2.05 -11.11
N PHE A 12 -38.50 0.88 -11.62
CA PHE A 12 -37.99 -0.40 -11.16
C PHE A 12 -36.50 -0.60 -11.51
N MET A 13 -36.04 -0.11 -12.67
CA MET A 13 -34.61 -0.13 -13.02
C MET A 13 -33.77 0.68 -12.03
N ILE A 14 -34.18 1.91 -11.73
CA ILE A 14 -33.48 2.78 -10.77
C ILE A 14 -33.53 2.15 -9.37
N LEU A 15 -34.70 1.66 -8.95
CA LEU A 15 -34.88 1.03 -7.64
C LEU A 15 -34.00 -0.22 -7.48
N GLY A 16 -33.97 -1.09 -8.49
CA GLY A 16 -33.10 -2.27 -8.50
C GLY A 16 -31.62 -1.91 -8.45
N MET A 17 -31.22 -0.90 -9.22
CA MET A 17 -29.84 -0.40 -9.21
C MET A 17 -29.43 0.13 -7.83
N LEU A 18 -30.31 0.92 -7.20
CA LEU A 18 -30.05 1.49 -5.87
C LEU A 18 -29.97 0.41 -4.77
N ILE A 19 -30.80 -0.62 -4.83
CA ILE A 19 -30.73 -1.74 -3.89
C ILE A 19 -29.39 -2.46 -4.00
N VAL A 20 -28.97 -2.80 -5.22
CA VAL A 20 -27.68 -3.46 -5.45
C VAL A 20 -26.54 -2.57 -4.99
N PHE A 21 -26.57 -1.28 -5.33
CA PHE A 21 -25.56 -0.32 -4.90
C PHE A 21 -25.47 -0.22 -3.36
N THR A 22 -26.61 -0.14 -2.68
CA THR A 22 -26.69 -0.11 -1.21
C THR A 22 -26.12 -1.40 -0.61
N PHE A 23 -26.46 -2.55 -1.19
CA PHE A 23 -25.93 -3.83 -0.77
C PHE A 23 -24.40 -3.90 -0.88
N LEU A 24 -23.83 -3.40 -1.98
CA LEU A 24 -22.38 -3.31 -2.15
C LEU A 24 -21.72 -2.38 -1.13
N ILE A 25 -22.33 -1.23 -0.82
CA ILE A 25 -21.84 -0.33 0.25
C ILE A 25 -21.76 -1.08 1.58
N ILE A 26 -22.83 -1.79 1.95
CA ILE A 26 -22.87 -2.58 3.19
C ILE A 26 -21.78 -3.65 3.18
N LEU A 27 -21.57 -4.37 2.06
CA LEU A 27 -20.50 -5.35 1.96
C LEU A 27 -19.11 -4.73 2.16
N VAL A 28 -18.85 -3.56 1.57
CA VAL A 28 -17.59 -2.85 1.77
C VAL A 28 -17.42 -2.42 3.22
N GLU A 29 -18.47 -1.92 3.88
CA GLU A 29 -18.41 -1.57 5.30
C GLU A 29 -18.14 -2.79 6.19
N LEU A 30 -18.79 -3.92 5.92
CA LEU A 30 -18.54 -5.18 6.63
C LEU A 30 -17.09 -5.64 6.45
N MET A 31 -16.55 -5.58 5.23
CA MET A 31 -15.13 -5.90 5.01
C MET A 31 -14.20 -4.96 5.78
N LYS A 32 -14.50 -3.65 5.83
CA LYS A 32 -13.73 -2.69 6.64
C LYS A 32 -13.83 -3.00 8.13
N LEU A 33 -15.01 -3.41 8.62
CA LEU A 33 -15.21 -3.80 10.00
C LEU A 33 -14.41 -5.08 10.33
N GLN A 34 -14.46 -6.08 9.46
CA GLN A 34 -13.64 -7.29 9.57
C GLN A 34 -12.15 -6.94 9.60
N ALA A 35 -11.67 -6.09 8.69
CA ALA A 35 -10.27 -5.64 8.67
C ALA A 35 -9.87 -4.92 9.95
N LYS A 36 -10.76 -4.10 10.53
CA LYS A 36 -10.51 -3.41 11.81
C LYS A 36 -10.46 -4.37 13.00
N ILE A 37 -11.35 -5.37 13.01
CA ILE A 37 -11.36 -6.42 14.04
C ILE A 37 -10.06 -7.23 13.94
N ILE A 38 -9.69 -7.68 12.74
CA ILE A 38 -8.46 -8.44 12.50
C ILE A 38 -7.25 -7.63 12.96
N ASN A 39 -7.06 -6.39 12.52
CA ASN A 39 -5.93 -5.56 12.95
C ASN A 39 -5.89 -5.33 14.47
N LYS A 40 -7.05 -5.32 15.15
CA LYS A 40 -7.11 -5.10 16.60
C LYS A 40 -6.77 -6.35 17.41
N TYR A 41 -7.24 -7.53 16.98
CA TYR A 41 -7.08 -8.78 17.74
C TYR A 41 -5.91 -9.64 17.25
N PHE A 42 -5.56 -9.52 15.97
CA PHE A 42 -4.42 -10.14 15.31
C PHE A 42 -3.63 -9.05 14.57
N PRO A 43 -2.98 -8.13 15.31
CA PRO A 43 -2.10 -7.16 14.69
C PRO A 43 -1.02 -7.93 13.92
N GLU A 44 -1.08 -7.86 12.60
CA GLU A 44 0.00 -8.34 11.76
C GLU A 44 1.23 -7.53 12.16
N LYS A 45 2.26 -8.22 12.65
CA LYS A 45 3.51 -7.60 13.03
C LYS A 45 4.10 -7.08 11.71
N GLU A 46 3.84 -5.82 11.39
CA GLU A 46 4.47 -5.16 10.25
C GLU A 46 5.97 -5.48 10.35
N PRO A 47 6.61 -6.00 9.28
CA PRO A 47 8.05 -6.08 9.25
C PRO A 47 8.53 -4.68 9.57
N ALA A 48 9.22 -4.52 10.71
CA ALA A 48 9.74 -3.23 11.12
C ALA A 48 10.41 -2.62 9.90
N ALA A 49 9.92 -1.45 9.46
CA ALA A 49 10.56 -0.71 8.38
C ALA A 49 12.06 -0.71 8.68
N PRO A 50 12.93 -1.08 7.72
CA PRO A 50 14.36 -1.15 7.97
C PRO A 50 14.75 0.15 8.66
N ALA A 51 15.26 0.04 9.88
CA ALA A 51 15.70 1.21 10.63
C ALA A 51 16.59 2.03 9.70
N PRO A 52 16.45 3.37 9.69
CA PRO A 52 17.29 4.21 8.85
C PRO A 52 18.73 3.77 9.08
N THR A 53 19.35 3.25 8.03
CA THR A 53 20.73 2.81 8.08
C THR A 53 21.53 4.01 8.55
N PRO A 54 22.44 3.87 9.54
CA PRO A 54 23.25 5.00 9.97
C PRO A 54 23.89 5.58 8.71
N THR A 55 23.66 6.87 8.44
CA THR A 55 24.39 7.60 7.41
C THR A 55 25.86 7.27 7.65
N GLN A 56 26.48 6.54 6.71
CA GLN A 56 27.89 6.26 6.81
C GLN A 56 28.59 7.61 6.90
N ASP A 57 29.39 7.80 7.95
CA ASP A 57 30.22 8.98 8.10
C ASP A 57 31.03 9.12 6.80
N SER A 58 30.85 10.25 6.10
CA SER A 58 31.52 10.54 4.83
C SER A 58 33.04 10.42 4.95
N ASP A 59 33.56 10.65 6.16
CA ASP A 59 34.96 10.49 6.51
C ASP A 59 35.42 9.03 6.47
N GLU A 60 34.56 8.08 6.86
CA GLU A 60 34.90 6.65 6.83
C GLU A 60 34.94 6.12 5.39
N GLU A 61 34.01 6.56 4.53
CA GLU A 61 34.00 6.22 3.11
C GLU A 61 35.20 6.82 2.36
N SER A 62 35.55 8.08 2.67
CA SER A 62 36.77 8.72 2.15
C SER A 62 38.03 7.96 2.58
N ARG A 63 38.10 7.54 3.85
CA ARG A 63 39.25 6.78 4.39
C ARG A 63 39.37 5.38 3.75
N ARG A 64 38.24 4.69 3.51
CA ARG A 64 38.21 3.41 2.80
C ARG A 64 38.69 3.57 1.36
N THR A 65 38.22 4.60 0.66
CA THR A 65 38.61 4.90 -0.72
C THR A 65 40.10 5.22 -0.82
N ALA A 66 40.63 6.04 0.09
CA ALA A 66 42.05 6.34 0.17
C ALA A 66 42.92 5.09 0.41
N ALA A 67 42.47 4.19 1.29
CA ALA A 67 43.18 2.93 1.56
C ALA A 67 43.22 2.00 0.34
N ILE A 68 42.11 1.90 -0.41
CA ILE A 68 42.04 1.11 -1.65
C ILE A 68 42.99 1.69 -2.70
N ILE A 69 42.98 3.02 -2.89
CA ILE A 69 43.86 3.70 -3.84
C ILE A 69 45.32 3.45 -3.46
N ALA A 70 45.69 3.60 -2.19
CA ALA A 70 47.05 3.34 -1.73
C ALA A 70 47.50 1.90 -2.02
N ALA A 71 46.66 0.91 -1.74
CA ALA A 71 46.95 -0.50 -2.02
C ALA A 71 47.15 -0.78 -3.52
N VAL A 72 46.30 -0.22 -4.38
CA VAL A 72 46.41 -0.38 -5.84
C VAL A 72 47.66 0.31 -6.37
N THR A 73 47.99 1.49 -5.86
CA THR A 73 49.16 2.26 -6.29
C THR A 73 50.46 1.55 -5.91
N GLU A 74 50.51 1.00 -4.69
CA GLU A 74 51.65 0.20 -4.21
C GLU A 74 51.83 -1.08 -5.04
N PHE A 75 50.74 -1.79 -5.34
CA PHE A 75 50.78 -2.98 -6.19
C PHE A 75 51.27 -2.68 -7.61
N ARG A 76 50.88 -1.53 -8.20
CA ARG A 76 51.34 -1.12 -9.54
C ARG A 76 52.78 -0.63 -9.59
N LYS A 77 53.36 -0.29 -8.44
CA LYS A 77 54.75 0.17 -8.32
C LYS A 77 55.73 -0.99 -8.13
N LYS A 78 55.20 -2.18 -7.86
CA LYS A 78 55.92 -3.46 -7.82
C LYS A 78 55.91 -4.12 -9.19
#